data_AF-A0A822A0U4-F1
#
_entry.id   AF-A0A822A0U4-F1
#
_cell.length_a   1.000
_cell.length_b   1.000
_cell.length_c   1.000
_cell.angle_alpha   90.00
_cell.angle_beta   90.00
_cell.angle_gamma   90.00
#
_symmetry.space_group_name_H-M   'P 1'
#
loop_
_entity.id
_entity.type
_entity.pdbx_description
1 polymer ?
#
loop_
_entity_poly.entity_id
_entity_poly.type
_entity_poly.pdbx_seq_one_letter_code
_entity_poly.pdbx_strand_id
1 'polypeptide(L)' 'FVAGRNRLENEGAQALSKAFETIGTLEVIRMPQNGIRPPGIEALAVAFVSNQNLRLIDLN' A
#
# COMPACT_ATOMS: atom_id res chain seq x y z
N PHE A 1 -8.45 -0.18 -2.78
CA PHE A 1 -7.99 -1.26 -1.89
C PHE A 1 -8.16 -0.82 -0.44
N VAL A 2 -8.78 -1.66 0.40
CA VAL A 2 -8.96 -1.38 1.82
C VAL A 2 -8.51 -2.61 2.62
N ALA A 3 -7.53 -2.45 3.51
CA ALA A 3 -7.05 -3.51 4.37
C ALA A 3 -6.55 -2.90 5.69
N GLY A 4 -7.44 -2.68 6.66
CA GLY A 4 -7.08 -2.18 7.98
C GLY A 4 -7.03 -3.29 9.03
N ARG A 5 -6.25 -3.08 10.11
CA ARG A 5 -6.17 -3.97 11.28
C ARG A 5 -5.76 -5.42 10.97
N ASN A 6 -4.92 -5.62 9.96
CA ASN A 6 -4.51 -6.95 9.50
C ASN A 6 -3.06 -7.32 9.83
N ARG A 7 -2.35 -6.48 10.60
CA ARG A 7 -0.92 -6.68 10.92
C ARG A 7 -0.10 -7.04 9.68
N LEU A 8 -0.29 -6.31 8.59
CA LEU A 8 0.46 -6.55 7.36
C LEU A 8 1.97 -6.46 7.60
N GLU A 9 2.39 -5.60 8.55
CA GLU A 9 3.79 -5.39 8.89
C GLU A 9 4.61 -5.08 7.61
N ASN A 10 5.92 -5.26 7.61
CA ASN A 10 6.72 -4.96 6.41
C ASN A 10 6.51 -5.96 5.28
N GLU A 11 6.37 -7.24 5.62
CA GLU A 11 6.28 -8.33 4.65
C GLU A 11 4.99 -8.26 3.83
N GLY A 12 3.86 -8.01 4.49
CA GLY A 12 2.58 -7.79 3.82
C GLY A 12 2.57 -6.52 2.97
N ALA A 13 3.22 -5.44 3.43
CA ALA A 13 3.36 -4.22 2.65
C ALA A 13 4.19 -4.45 1.35
N GLN A 14 5.27 -5.23 1.42
CA GLN A 14 6.09 -5.61 0.25
C GLN A 14 5.36 -6.56 -0.70
N ALA A 15 4.53 -7.47 -0.18
CA ALA A 15 3.70 -8.32 -1.02
C ALA A 15 2.64 -7.50 -1.77
N LEU A 16 2.00 -6.56 -1.07
CA LEU A 16 1.03 -5.65 -1.66
C LEU A 16 1.65 -4.68 -2.65
N SER A 17 2.88 -4.21 -2.43
CA SER A 17 3.54 -3.30 -3.37
C SER A 17 3.66 -3.93 -4.77
N LYS A 18 4.11 -5.20 -4.84
CA LYS A 18 4.18 -5.95 -6.11
C LYS A 18 2.82 -6.10 -6.79
N ALA A 19 1.77 -6.32 -6.00
CA ALA A 19 0.41 -6.40 -6.52
C ALA A 19 -0.06 -5.03 -7.06
N PHE A 20 0.22 -3.94 -6.34
CA PHE A 20 -0.17 -2.59 -6.74
C PHE A 20 0.55 -2.11 -8.00
N GLU A 21 1.82 -2.49 -8.19
CA GLU A 21 2.57 -2.25 -9.44
C GLU A 21 1.89 -2.90 -10.64
N THR A 22 1.31 -4.09 -10.45
CA THR A 22 0.64 -4.84 -11.51
C THR A 22 -0.76 -4.30 -11.80
N ILE A 23 -1.49 -3.81 -10.79
CA ILE A 23 -2.86 -3.33 -10.95
C ILE A 23 -2.92 -2.03 -11.74
N GLY A 24 -2.02 -1.07 -11.47
CA GLY A 24 -1.85 0.20 -12.21
C GLY A 24 -3.06 1.16 -12.27
N THR A 25 -4.19 0.78 -11.69
CA THR A 25 -5.49 1.46 -11.83
C THR A 25 -6.11 1.83 -10.48
N LEU A 26 -5.38 1.69 -9.37
CA LEU A 26 -5.90 2.00 -8.04
C LEU A 26 -6.15 3.50 -7.89
N GLU A 27 -7.35 3.84 -7.41
CA GLU A 27 -7.70 5.23 -7.06
C GLU A 27 -7.58 5.53 -5.57
N VAL A 28 -7.86 4.52 -4.73
CA VAL A 28 -8.00 4.70 -3.29
C VAL A 28 -7.32 3.55 -2.56
N ILE A 29 -6.44 3.86 -1.62
CA ILE A 29 -5.77 2.90 -0.75
C ILE A 29 -6.00 3.33 0.71
N ARG A 30 -6.58 2.42 1.52
CA ARG A 30 -6.75 2.64 2.96
C ARG A 30 -6.25 1.41 3.72
N MET A 31 -5.17 1.58 4.48
CA MET A 31 -4.55 0.50 5.24
C MET A 31 -4.25 0.91 6.68
N PRO A 32 -5.27 1.33 7.46
CA PRO A 32 -5.03 1.82 8.79
C PRO A 32 -4.64 0.71 9.78
N GLN A 33 -3.81 1.04 10.77
CA GLN A 33 -3.42 0.14 11.87
C GLN A 33 -2.84 -1.22 11.42
N ASN A 34 -1.86 -1.22 10.51
CA ASN A 34 -1.21 -2.45 10.04
C ASN A 34 0.20 -2.71 10.57
N GLY A 35 0.73 -1.83 11.42
CA GLY A 35 2.08 -2.01 11.98
C GLY A 35 3.19 -1.96 10.94
N ILE A 36 2.95 -1.32 9.79
CA ILE A 36 3.93 -1.17 8.71
C ILE A 36 5.02 -0.19 9.18
N ARG A 37 6.29 -0.61 9.09
CA ARG A 37 7.46 0.20 9.48
C ARG A 37 8.07 0.85 8.22
N PRO A 38 9.08 1.74 8.34
CA PRO A 38 9.62 2.47 7.19
C PRO A 38 9.95 1.62 5.95
N PRO A 39 10.56 0.42 6.06
CA PRO A 39 10.83 -0.42 4.88
C PRO A 39 9.58 -0.86 4.11
N GLY A 40 8.46 -1.12 4.81
CA GLY A 40 7.20 -1.46 4.16
C GLY A 40 6.54 -0.25 3.50
N ILE A 41 6.66 0.94 4.11
CA ILE A 41 6.16 2.19 3.53
C ILE A 41 6.96 2.56 2.27
N GLU A 42 8.28 2.39 2.28
CA GLU A 42 9.14 2.61 1.10
C GLU A 42 8.70 1.72 -0.07
N ALA A 43 8.47 0.42 0.18
CA ALA A 43 8.00 -0.51 -0.84
C ALA A 43 6.65 -0.08 -1.43
N LEU A 44 5.70 0.31 -0.57
CA LEU A 44 4.39 0.81 -1.01
C LEU A 44 4.52 2.11 -1.82
N ALA A 45 5.38 3.03 -1.41
CA ALA A 45 5.59 4.31 -2.09
C ALA A 45 6.08 4.12 -3.52
N VAL A 46 6.99 3.16 -3.76
CA VAL A 46 7.44 2.79 -5.12
C VAL A 46 6.26 2.31 -5.96
N ALA A 47 5.42 1.43 -5.42
CA ALA A 47 4.28 0.88 -6.14
C ALA A 47 3.16 1.88 -6.43
N PHE A 48 3.02 2.94 -5.62
CA PHE A 48 2.04 3.99 -5.86
C PHE A 48 2.31 4.75 -7.16
N VAL A 49 3.57 4.86 -7.59
CA VAL A 49 3.95 5.52 -8.85
C VAL A 49 3.31 4.85 -10.08
N SER A 50 3.09 3.53 -10.02
CA SER A 50 2.43 2.80 -11.10
C SER A 50 0.92 3.06 -11.19
N ASN A 51 0.31 3.68 -10.18
CA ASN A 51 -1.13 3.92 -10.09
C ASN A 51 -1.45 5.40 -10.32
N GLN A 52 -1.49 5.83 -11.58
CA GLN A 52 -1.65 7.25 -11.94
C GLN A 52 -2.97 7.89 -11.51
N ASN A 53 -4.01 7.08 -11.29
CA ASN A 53 -5.32 7.55 -10.83
C ASN A 53 -5.43 7.62 -9.30
N LEU A 54 -4.35 7.28 -8.57
CA LEU A 54 -4.35 7.23 -7.12
C LEU A 54 -4.54 8.63 -6.53
N ARG A 55 -5.70 8.85 -5.92
CA ARG A 55 -6.13 10.14 -5.37
C ARG A 55 -6.25 10.16 -3.85
N LEU A 56 -6.25 8.99 -3.21
CA LEU A 56 -6.31 8.88 -1.75
C LEU A 56 -5.43 7.75 -1.23
N ILE A 57 -4.54 8.09 -0.30
CA ILE A 57 -3.74 7.14 0.49
C ILE A 57 -3.99 7.44 1.97
N ASP A 58 -4.44 6.44 2.72
CA ASP A 58 -4.73 6.52 4.16
C ASP A 58 -4.02 5.35 4.86
N LEU A 59 -2.92 5.65 5.56
CA LEU A 59 -2.06 4.67 6.25
C LEU A 59 -2.07 4.85 7.78
N ASN A 60 -3.04 5.59 8.33
CA ASN A 60 -3.09 5.97 9.75
C ASN A 60 -3.26 4.82 10.75
#